data_AF-A0A2V8F0G3-F1
#
_entry.id   AF-A0A2V8F0G3-F1
#
_cell.length_a   1.000
_cell.length_b   1.000
_cell.length_c   1.000
_cell.angle_alpha   90.00
_cell.angle_beta   90.00
_cell.angle_gamma   90.00
#
_symmetry.space_group_name_H-M   'P 1'
#
loop_
_entity.id
_entity.type
_entity.pdbx_description
1 polymer ?
#
loop_
_entity_poly.entity_id
_entity_poly.type
_entity_poly.pdbx_seq_one_letter_code
_entity_poly.pdbx_strand_id
1 'polypeptide(L)'
;MKRASRAILAGGIVCLALAANIGVAAQPPSSASGRPEPVDRRGSPAPVRPAPVSSHATKPSPPLDLNAVVRRYCVTCHNETRKTGGLSLATFDVADAGRNADVTEKMIRKLQAGLMPPPAAARPDAAAHAALIAALETNVDAASLANPNPGIRTFQRLNRPEYARAIRDLLALDVNAGSWLPLDQKSANFDNIADAQALSPTLLEAYLNAAAAISSMAFGDRNAPAVDHAYTVPGYVSQHPWDHVDGAPHGTRGGIVVDHVFPADAEYVFEIALSSGSNSRFEDIDLSIDGERIALLEYESGPAGGADGRGARLIRTEPILVRAGQQRVAA
;
A
#
# COMPACT_ATOMS: atom_id res chain seq x y z
N MET A 1 78.05 2.19 -24.17
CA MET A 1 77.60 2.89 -22.95
C MET A 1 76.30 3.64 -23.23
N LYS A 2 75.51 3.96 -22.19
CA LYS A 2 74.19 4.65 -22.22
C LYS A 2 73.02 3.83 -22.81
N ARG A 3 72.21 3.26 -21.91
CA ARG A 3 70.82 2.84 -22.18
C ARG A 3 69.92 4.07 -22.08
N ALA A 4 68.91 4.18 -22.94
CA ALA A 4 67.86 5.19 -22.83
C ALA A 4 66.55 4.51 -22.38
N SER A 5 66.10 4.79 -21.17
CA SER A 5 64.79 4.34 -20.68
C SER A 5 63.75 5.44 -20.94
N ARG A 6 62.72 5.14 -21.74
CA ARG A 6 61.52 5.98 -21.81
C ARG A 6 60.56 5.57 -20.69
N ALA A 7 60.28 6.48 -19.77
CA ALA A 7 59.23 6.31 -18.77
C ALA A 7 57.85 6.56 -19.41
N ILE A 8 56.89 5.71 -19.07
CA ILE A 8 55.47 5.92 -19.40
C ILE A 8 54.81 6.55 -18.18
N LEU A 9 54.24 7.75 -18.34
CA LEU A 9 53.46 8.41 -17.30
C LEU A 9 52.01 7.90 -17.39
N ALA A 10 51.55 7.18 -16.36
CA ALA A 10 50.15 6.83 -16.20
C ALA A 10 49.54 7.74 -15.11
N GLY A 11 48.56 8.57 -15.50
CA GLY A 11 47.86 9.45 -14.56
C GLY A 11 46.83 8.67 -13.75
N GLY A 12 47.07 8.52 -12.44
CA GLY A 12 46.07 8.02 -11.49
C GLY A 12 45.35 9.19 -10.82
N ILE A 13 44.08 9.40 -11.15
CA ILE A 13 43.22 10.38 -10.46
C ILE A 13 42.77 9.74 -9.15
N VAL A 14 43.27 10.26 -8.03
CA VAL A 14 42.83 9.86 -6.68
C VAL A 14 41.75 10.84 -6.23
N CYS A 15 40.49 10.43 -6.33
CA CYS A 15 39.37 11.21 -5.79
C CYS A 15 39.39 11.18 -4.26
N LEU A 16 39.69 12.33 -3.65
CA LEU A 16 39.65 12.54 -2.21
C LEU A 16 38.20 12.89 -1.81
N ALA A 17 37.41 11.88 -1.42
CA ALA A 17 36.05 12.09 -0.92
C ALA A 17 36.09 12.56 0.53
N LEU A 18 35.33 13.62 0.87
CA LEU A 18 35.36 14.24 2.20
C LEU A 18 34.01 14.14 2.90
N ALA A 19 33.94 13.36 3.97
CA ALA A 19 32.73 13.10 4.74
C ALA A 19 32.86 13.61 6.18
N ALA A 20 31.93 14.46 6.59
CA ALA A 20 31.76 14.87 7.98
C ALA A 20 30.26 14.79 8.32
N ASN A 21 29.97 14.51 9.57
CA ASN A 21 28.83 13.69 9.95
C ASN A 21 28.17 14.27 11.20
N ILE A 22 26.86 14.57 11.18
CA ILE A 22 25.97 14.41 12.36
C ILE A 22 24.47 14.56 12.02
N GLY A 23 23.62 13.94 12.83
CA GLY A 23 22.15 14.07 12.73
C GLY A 23 21.65 15.46 13.14
N VAL A 24 20.38 15.80 13.02
CA VAL A 24 19.18 14.95 13.00
C VAL A 24 18.22 15.52 11.92
N ALA A 25 16.90 15.35 12.04
CA ALA A 25 16.10 14.66 11.06
C ALA A 25 14.58 14.64 11.39
N ALA A 26 13.60 14.39 10.45
CA ALA A 26 12.29 15.05 10.01
C ALA A 26 10.83 14.82 10.57
N GLN A 27 9.91 15.85 10.65
CA GLN A 27 8.96 16.22 9.54
C GLN A 27 8.21 17.62 9.43
N PRO A 28 7.11 17.98 10.15
CA PRO A 28 5.86 18.55 9.54
C PRO A 28 5.75 20.03 8.97
N PRO A 29 5.24 20.26 7.72
CA PRO A 29 4.78 21.56 7.13
C PRO A 29 3.23 21.73 6.98
N SER A 30 2.76 22.96 6.63
CA SER A 30 1.32 23.34 6.57
C SER A 30 0.65 23.24 5.18
N SER A 31 -0.66 22.97 5.22
CA SER A 31 -1.60 22.76 4.11
C SER A 31 -1.77 23.92 3.11
N ALA A 32 -1.84 23.60 1.82
CA ALA A 32 -2.37 24.47 0.76
C ALA A 32 -3.73 23.94 0.27
N SER A 33 -4.79 24.73 0.47
CA SER A 33 -6.16 24.39 0.07
C SER A 33 -6.49 24.97 -1.31
N GLY A 34 -6.77 24.11 -2.29
CA GLY A 34 -7.24 24.48 -3.62
C GLY A 34 -8.55 23.80 -3.96
N ARG A 35 -9.68 24.43 -3.63
CA ARG A 35 -11.03 23.90 -3.90
C ARG A 35 -11.55 24.47 -5.24
N PRO A 36 -11.83 23.64 -6.26
CA PRO A 36 -12.47 24.12 -7.49
C PRO A 36 -13.96 24.44 -7.27
N GLU A 37 -14.46 25.46 -7.97
CA GLU A 37 -15.88 25.84 -7.93
C GLU A 37 -16.80 24.80 -8.61
N PRO A 38 -18.06 24.68 -8.16
CA PRO A 38 -19.05 23.84 -8.83
C PRO A 38 -19.63 24.54 -10.07
N VAL A 39 -19.42 23.95 -11.25
CA VAL A 39 -20.05 24.40 -12.50
C VAL A 39 -21.55 24.09 -12.48
N ASP A 40 -22.37 25.15 -12.44
CA ASP A 40 -23.84 25.10 -12.35
C ASP A 40 -24.47 24.62 -13.68
N ARG A 41 -24.62 23.29 -13.85
CA ARG A 41 -25.29 22.67 -15.01
C ARG A 41 -26.81 22.63 -14.85
N ARG A 42 -27.48 23.75 -15.10
CA ARG A 42 -28.94 23.77 -15.29
C ARG A 42 -29.34 23.19 -16.65
N GLY A 43 -30.32 22.30 -16.64
CA GLY A 43 -31.24 22.09 -17.76
C GLY A 43 -30.84 21.09 -18.84
N SER A 44 -31.08 19.80 -18.59
CA SER A 44 -31.45 18.85 -19.64
C SER A 44 -32.89 18.36 -19.38
N PRO A 45 -33.80 18.36 -20.37
CA PRO A 45 -35.15 17.85 -20.18
C PRO A 45 -35.14 16.32 -20.01
N ALA A 46 -35.99 15.82 -19.09
CA ALA A 46 -36.14 14.39 -18.89
C ALA A 46 -36.78 13.70 -20.11
N PRO A 47 -36.33 12.48 -20.49
CA PRO A 47 -36.96 11.74 -21.57
C PRO A 47 -38.38 11.32 -21.16
N VAL A 48 -39.36 11.63 -22.02
CA VAL A 48 -40.75 11.20 -21.83
C VAL A 48 -40.82 9.67 -21.96
N ARG A 49 -41.20 8.99 -20.87
CA ARG A 49 -41.57 7.57 -20.93
C ARG A 49 -42.82 7.41 -21.80
N PRO A 50 -42.80 6.56 -22.86
CA PRO A 50 -44.03 6.20 -23.54
C PRO A 50 -44.95 5.45 -22.57
N ALA A 51 -46.26 5.70 -22.68
CA ALA A 51 -47.26 4.97 -21.92
C ALA A 51 -47.24 3.47 -22.31
N PRO A 52 -47.44 2.55 -21.35
CA PRO A 52 -47.54 1.13 -21.68
C PRO A 52 -48.81 0.90 -22.52
N VAL A 53 -48.63 0.44 -23.76
CA VAL A 53 -49.71 -0.18 -24.51
C VAL A 53 -50.12 -1.46 -23.80
N SER A 54 -51.41 -1.59 -23.48
CA SER A 54 -51.96 -2.77 -22.82
C SER A 54 -51.74 -4.01 -23.69
N SER A 55 -50.78 -4.86 -23.30
CA SER A 55 -50.69 -6.21 -23.83
C SER A 55 -51.98 -6.96 -23.47
N HIS A 56 -52.53 -7.70 -24.44
CA HIS A 56 -53.75 -8.46 -24.24
C HIS A 56 -53.62 -9.36 -23.02
N ALA A 57 -54.63 -9.31 -22.13
CA ALA A 57 -54.69 -10.17 -20.97
C ALA A 57 -54.81 -11.64 -21.41
N THR A 58 -53.68 -12.33 -21.47
CA THR A 58 -53.62 -13.78 -21.59
C THR A 58 -54.44 -14.37 -20.47
N LYS A 59 -55.48 -15.16 -20.81
CA LYS A 59 -56.22 -15.94 -19.81
C LYS A 59 -55.22 -16.70 -18.93
N PRO A 60 -55.39 -16.72 -17.60
CA PRO A 60 -54.51 -17.52 -16.76
C PRO A 60 -54.67 -18.99 -17.18
N SER A 61 -53.64 -19.53 -17.83
CA SER A 61 -53.42 -20.97 -17.90
C SER A 61 -53.40 -21.50 -16.45
N PRO A 62 -53.89 -22.72 -16.20
CA PRO A 62 -53.74 -23.32 -14.87
C PRO A 62 -52.25 -23.29 -14.48
N PRO A 63 -51.93 -23.03 -13.20
CA PRO A 63 -50.54 -22.89 -12.75
C PRO A 63 -49.75 -24.13 -13.15
N LEU A 64 -48.71 -23.92 -13.95
CA LEU A 64 -47.88 -24.98 -14.47
C LEU A 64 -47.12 -25.62 -13.30
N ASP A 65 -47.39 -26.89 -13.00
CA ASP A 65 -46.61 -27.63 -12.01
C ASP A 65 -45.20 -27.90 -12.57
N LEU A 66 -44.27 -27.00 -12.24
CA LEU A 66 -42.87 -27.11 -12.63
C LEU A 66 -42.19 -28.35 -12.04
N ASN A 67 -42.65 -28.85 -10.89
CA ASN A 67 -42.18 -30.13 -10.36
C ASN A 67 -42.67 -31.31 -11.21
N ALA A 68 -43.86 -31.24 -11.82
CA ALA A 68 -44.27 -32.23 -12.83
C ALA A 68 -43.40 -32.17 -14.09
N VAL A 69 -42.95 -30.98 -14.52
CA VAL A 69 -41.98 -30.83 -15.62
C VAL A 69 -40.67 -31.52 -15.27
N VAL A 70 -40.08 -31.25 -14.10
CA VAL A 70 -38.84 -31.91 -13.64
C VAL A 70 -39.01 -33.44 -13.56
N ARG A 71 -40.10 -33.92 -12.93
CA ARG A 71 -40.41 -35.35 -12.83
C ARG A 71 -40.57 -36.03 -14.20
N ARG A 72 -41.19 -35.36 -15.18
CA ARG A 72 -41.46 -35.93 -16.51
C ARG A 72 -40.21 -35.95 -17.40
N TYR A 73 -39.39 -34.91 -17.36
CA TYR A 73 -38.34 -34.68 -18.37
C TYR A 73 -36.91 -34.86 -17.84
N CYS A 74 -36.68 -34.72 -16.53
CA CYS A 74 -35.34 -34.81 -15.93
C CYS A 74 -35.13 -36.13 -15.17
N VAL A 75 -36.11 -36.54 -14.35
CA VAL A 75 -36.00 -37.72 -13.46
C VAL A 75 -35.93 -39.04 -14.24
N THR A 76 -36.28 -39.08 -15.53
CA THR A 76 -36.11 -40.26 -16.40
C THR A 76 -34.63 -40.68 -16.60
N CYS A 77 -33.68 -39.77 -16.42
CA CYS A 77 -32.23 -40.01 -16.50
C CYS A 77 -31.49 -39.66 -15.20
N HIS A 78 -31.96 -38.64 -14.49
CA HIS A 78 -31.42 -38.18 -13.20
C HIS A 78 -32.27 -38.73 -12.04
N ASN A 79 -32.08 -40.01 -11.74
CA ASN A 79 -32.68 -40.73 -10.61
C ASN A 79 -31.65 -41.63 -9.94
N GLU A 80 -31.97 -42.25 -8.80
CA GLU A 80 -31.01 -43.10 -8.07
C GLU A 80 -30.51 -44.32 -8.85
N THR A 81 -31.29 -44.84 -9.81
CA THR A 81 -30.92 -46.05 -10.58
C THR A 81 -30.00 -45.74 -11.76
N ARG A 82 -30.36 -44.75 -12.59
CA ARG A 82 -29.57 -44.37 -13.78
C ARG A 82 -28.48 -43.36 -13.48
N LYS A 83 -28.74 -42.46 -12.52
CA LYS A 83 -27.83 -41.45 -11.96
C LYS A 83 -26.94 -40.76 -13.01
N THR A 84 -27.55 -40.37 -14.14
CA THR A 84 -26.80 -39.86 -15.30
C THR A 84 -26.04 -38.60 -14.90
N GLY A 85 -24.72 -38.57 -15.18
CA GLY A 85 -23.85 -37.48 -14.74
C GLY A 85 -23.64 -37.39 -13.22
N GLY A 86 -23.88 -38.48 -12.48
CA GLY A 86 -23.77 -38.53 -11.01
C GLY A 86 -24.96 -37.92 -10.26
N LEU A 87 -25.93 -37.33 -10.97
CA LEU A 87 -27.02 -36.55 -10.40
C LEU A 87 -28.33 -37.34 -10.31
N SER A 88 -29.03 -37.15 -9.20
CA SER A 88 -30.43 -37.54 -9.02
C SER A 88 -31.27 -36.30 -8.71
N LEU A 89 -32.44 -36.21 -9.34
CA LEU A 89 -33.43 -35.15 -9.15
C LEU A 89 -34.77 -35.73 -8.67
N ALA A 90 -34.78 -36.99 -8.19
CA ALA A 90 -36.00 -37.69 -7.80
C ALA A 90 -36.77 -37.00 -6.66
N THR A 91 -36.06 -36.30 -5.77
CA THR A 91 -36.61 -35.49 -4.67
C THR A 91 -36.35 -33.99 -4.86
N PHE A 92 -36.06 -33.55 -6.09
CA PHE A 92 -35.84 -32.13 -6.37
C PHE A 92 -37.18 -31.38 -6.36
N ASP A 93 -37.24 -30.27 -5.63
CA ASP A 93 -38.36 -29.33 -5.63
C ASP A 93 -37.87 -27.97 -6.15
N VAL A 94 -38.56 -27.45 -7.16
CA VAL A 94 -38.33 -26.13 -7.77
C VAL A 94 -38.45 -25.01 -6.73
N ALA A 95 -39.31 -25.12 -5.72
CA ALA A 95 -39.43 -24.12 -4.65
C ALA A 95 -38.17 -24.05 -3.77
N ASP A 96 -37.53 -25.21 -3.53
CA ASP A 96 -36.31 -25.37 -2.73
C ASP A 96 -35.02 -25.22 -3.56
N ALA A 97 -35.11 -24.77 -4.81
CA ALA A 97 -33.99 -24.74 -5.76
C ALA A 97 -32.76 -23.94 -5.27
N GLY A 98 -32.95 -22.94 -4.41
CA GLY A 98 -31.88 -22.19 -3.76
C GLY A 98 -31.07 -23.01 -2.73
N ARG A 99 -31.64 -24.06 -2.12
CA ARG A 99 -30.94 -24.92 -1.13
C ARG A 99 -29.80 -25.73 -1.75
N ASN A 100 -29.87 -25.97 -3.07
CA ASN A 100 -28.86 -26.66 -3.85
C ASN A 100 -28.38 -25.78 -5.03
N ALA A 101 -28.09 -24.50 -4.75
CA ALA A 101 -27.74 -23.49 -5.76
C ALA A 101 -26.70 -24.00 -6.78
N ASP A 102 -25.61 -24.65 -6.36
CA ASP A 102 -24.58 -25.21 -7.24
C ASP A 102 -25.08 -26.23 -8.27
N VAL A 103 -26.17 -26.95 -7.98
CA VAL A 103 -26.80 -27.92 -8.89
C VAL A 103 -27.80 -27.18 -9.77
N THR A 104 -28.61 -26.31 -9.19
CA THR A 104 -29.61 -25.50 -9.91
C THR A 104 -28.94 -24.59 -10.95
N GLU A 105 -27.84 -23.94 -10.61
CA GLU A 105 -26.99 -23.15 -11.51
C GLU A 105 -26.54 -23.94 -12.75
N LYS A 106 -26.16 -25.20 -12.55
CA LYS A 106 -25.80 -26.10 -13.66
C LYS A 106 -27.05 -26.48 -14.48
N MET A 107 -28.20 -26.67 -13.85
CA MET A 107 -29.48 -26.92 -14.53
C MET A 107 -29.89 -25.71 -15.40
N ILE A 108 -29.91 -24.50 -14.84
CA ILE A 108 -30.23 -23.24 -15.53
C ILE A 108 -29.36 -23.11 -16.78
N ARG A 109 -28.03 -23.18 -16.66
CA ARG A 109 -27.10 -23.07 -17.79
C ARG A 109 -27.31 -24.16 -18.86
N LYS A 110 -27.70 -25.39 -18.48
CA LYS A 110 -27.98 -26.47 -19.43
C LYS A 110 -29.34 -26.34 -20.12
N LEU A 111 -30.34 -25.79 -19.45
CA LEU A 111 -31.65 -25.47 -19.99
C LEU A 111 -31.56 -24.28 -20.95
N GLN A 112 -30.97 -23.16 -20.52
CA GLN A 112 -30.68 -21.98 -21.36
C GLN A 112 -29.94 -22.34 -22.65
N ALA A 113 -28.90 -23.20 -22.56
CA ALA A 113 -28.15 -23.67 -23.72
C ALA A 113 -28.86 -24.73 -24.57
N GLY A 114 -30.10 -25.13 -24.23
CA GLY A 114 -30.86 -26.16 -24.96
C GLY A 114 -30.22 -27.57 -24.92
N LEU A 115 -29.31 -27.82 -23.98
CA LEU A 115 -28.56 -29.07 -23.85
C LEU A 115 -29.32 -30.14 -23.05
N MET A 116 -30.30 -29.73 -22.24
CA MET A 116 -31.17 -30.61 -21.47
C MET A 116 -32.65 -30.27 -21.69
N PRO A 117 -33.56 -31.26 -21.79
CA PRO A 117 -33.29 -32.68 -22.04
C PRO A 117 -32.50 -32.90 -23.35
N PRO A 118 -31.72 -33.99 -23.50
CA PRO A 118 -30.90 -34.20 -24.70
C PRO A 118 -31.77 -34.36 -25.98
N PRO A 119 -31.22 -34.15 -27.20
CA PRO A 119 -32.03 -34.08 -28.43
C PRO A 119 -32.89 -35.31 -28.75
N ALA A 120 -32.48 -36.50 -28.30
CA ALA A 120 -33.22 -37.75 -28.49
C ALA A 120 -34.29 -38.02 -27.42
N ALA A 121 -34.39 -37.18 -26.38
CA ALA A 121 -35.40 -37.28 -25.34
C ALA A 121 -36.60 -36.39 -25.63
N ALA A 122 -37.77 -36.74 -25.05
CA ALA A 122 -38.91 -35.84 -25.03
C ALA A 122 -38.53 -34.52 -24.33
N ARG A 123 -39.03 -33.41 -24.85
CA ARG A 123 -38.80 -32.06 -24.30
C ARG A 123 -40.13 -31.42 -23.86
N PRO A 124 -40.12 -30.53 -22.86
CA PRO A 124 -41.26 -29.65 -22.60
C PRO A 124 -41.49 -28.73 -23.80
N ASP A 125 -42.70 -28.16 -23.90
CA ASP A 125 -42.94 -27.06 -24.82
C ASP A 125 -42.14 -25.80 -24.44
N ALA A 126 -42.06 -24.84 -25.36
CA ALA A 126 -41.25 -23.64 -25.17
C ALA A 126 -41.69 -22.78 -23.97
N ALA A 127 -42.98 -22.74 -23.65
CA ALA A 127 -43.49 -21.95 -22.53
C ALA A 127 -43.16 -22.62 -21.19
N ALA A 128 -43.35 -23.94 -21.10
CA ALA A 128 -42.96 -24.71 -19.91
C ALA A 128 -41.43 -24.72 -19.68
N HIS A 129 -40.65 -24.74 -20.76
CA HIS A 129 -39.19 -24.64 -20.69
C HIS A 129 -38.74 -23.27 -20.15
N ALA A 130 -39.27 -22.17 -20.71
CA ALA A 130 -38.96 -20.81 -20.26
C ALA A 130 -39.43 -20.55 -18.82
N ALA A 131 -40.63 -21.03 -18.45
CA ALA A 131 -41.16 -20.90 -17.09
C ALA A 131 -40.31 -21.65 -16.05
N LEU A 132 -39.78 -22.83 -16.39
CA LEU A 132 -38.87 -23.56 -15.51
C LEU A 132 -37.56 -22.80 -15.31
N ILE A 133 -36.95 -22.28 -16.38
CA ILE A 133 -35.71 -21.48 -16.29
C ILE A 133 -35.92 -20.27 -15.36
N ALA A 134 -36.95 -19.45 -15.63
CA ALA A 134 -37.23 -18.24 -14.88
C ALA A 134 -37.54 -18.51 -13.39
N ALA A 135 -38.23 -19.61 -13.07
CA ALA A 135 -38.51 -19.98 -11.68
C ALA A 135 -37.25 -20.45 -10.94
N LEU A 136 -36.37 -21.23 -11.59
CA LEU A 136 -35.11 -21.66 -11.00
C LEU A 136 -34.18 -20.48 -10.74
N GLU A 137 -34.06 -19.55 -11.70
CA GLU A 137 -33.33 -18.28 -11.55
C GLU A 137 -33.88 -17.47 -10.38
N THR A 138 -35.19 -17.17 -10.38
CA THR A 138 -35.86 -16.40 -9.31
C THR A 138 -35.62 -16.99 -7.93
N ASN A 139 -35.68 -18.32 -7.78
CA ASN A 139 -35.54 -18.98 -6.49
C ASN A 139 -34.09 -19.08 -6.01
N VAL A 140 -33.11 -19.16 -6.93
CA VAL A 140 -31.67 -19.07 -6.60
C VAL A 140 -31.30 -17.64 -6.22
N ASP A 141 -31.74 -16.64 -7.00
CA ASP A 141 -31.48 -15.23 -6.72
C ASP A 141 -32.10 -14.80 -5.39
N ALA A 142 -33.34 -15.19 -5.11
CA ALA A 142 -33.99 -14.92 -3.82
C ALA A 142 -33.26 -15.55 -2.63
N ALA A 143 -32.77 -16.79 -2.78
CA ALA A 143 -31.97 -17.44 -1.74
C ALA A 143 -30.60 -16.77 -1.54
N SER A 144 -29.95 -16.35 -2.63
CA SER A 144 -28.68 -15.62 -2.60
C SER A 144 -28.83 -14.24 -1.94
N LEU A 145 -29.91 -13.51 -2.22
CA LEU A 145 -30.23 -12.25 -1.56
C LEU A 145 -30.56 -12.40 -0.07
N ALA A 146 -31.23 -13.51 0.31
CA ALA A 146 -31.58 -13.80 1.70
C ALA A 146 -30.38 -14.26 2.55
N ASN A 147 -29.41 -14.95 1.94
CA ASN A 147 -28.18 -15.38 2.59
C ASN A 147 -26.96 -15.26 1.64
N PRO A 148 -26.41 -14.05 1.45
CA PRO A 148 -25.31 -13.82 0.52
C PRO A 148 -24.08 -14.62 0.92
N ASN A 149 -23.56 -15.43 -0.02
CA ASN A 149 -22.30 -16.14 0.14
C ASN A 149 -21.19 -15.42 -0.64
N PRO A 150 -20.36 -14.58 0.00
CA PRO A 150 -19.23 -13.91 -0.66
C PRO A 150 -18.06 -14.85 -0.98
N GLY A 151 -18.19 -16.15 -0.66
CA GLY A 151 -17.12 -17.13 -0.78
C GLY A 151 -16.13 -17.06 0.39
N ILE A 152 -14.95 -17.64 0.18
CA ILE A 152 -13.83 -17.59 1.12
C ILE A 152 -12.75 -16.66 0.59
N ARG A 153 -12.05 -15.98 1.51
CA ARG A 153 -10.86 -15.18 1.19
C ARG A 153 -9.68 -15.72 1.97
N THR A 154 -8.54 -15.85 1.32
CA THR A 154 -7.25 -16.11 1.98
C THR A 154 -6.86 -14.94 2.87
N PHE A 155 -6.07 -15.21 3.92
CA PHE A 155 -5.58 -14.16 4.80
C PHE A 155 -4.62 -13.24 4.04
N GLN A 156 -4.96 -11.95 3.95
CA GLN A 156 -4.12 -10.93 3.37
C GLN A 156 -3.29 -10.26 4.48
N ARG A 157 -1.98 -10.38 4.39
CA ARG A 157 -1.03 -9.58 5.19
C ARG A 157 -0.77 -8.23 4.51
N LEU A 158 -0.30 -7.25 5.27
CA LEU A 158 0.16 -5.97 4.71
C LEU A 158 1.45 -6.19 3.90
N ASN A 159 1.50 -5.80 2.63
CA ASN A 159 2.75 -5.74 1.87
C ASN A 159 3.70 -4.65 2.43
N ARG A 160 4.94 -4.56 1.94
CA ARG A 160 5.92 -3.59 2.46
C ARG A 160 5.41 -2.13 2.43
N PRO A 161 4.85 -1.60 1.32
CA PRO A 161 4.21 -0.28 1.31
C PRO A 161 3.04 -0.12 2.28
N GLU A 162 2.16 -1.11 2.38
CA GLU A 162 1.00 -1.11 3.28
C GLU A 162 1.43 -1.14 4.76
N TYR A 163 2.46 -1.92 5.10
CA TYR A 163 3.02 -1.99 6.45
C TYR A 163 3.68 -0.67 6.84
N ALA A 164 4.52 -0.08 5.99
CA ALA A 164 5.14 1.23 6.26
C ALA A 164 4.09 2.34 6.46
N ARG A 165 3.01 2.35 5.65
CA ARG A 165 1.90 3.29 5.81
C ARG A 165 1.12 3.04 7.10
N ALA A 166 0.81 1.79 7.44
CA ALA A 166 0.11 1.46 8.69
C ALA A 166 0.93 1.89 9.93
N ILE A 167 2.26 1.77 9.89
CA ILE A 167 3.14 2.27 10.95
C ILE A 167 3.11 3.80 11.03
N ARG A 168 3.17 4.51 9.88
CA ARG A 168 3.01 5.97 9.84
C ARG A 168 1.66 6.42 10.38
N ASP A 169 0.56 5.77 9.98
CA ASP A 169 -0.80 6.14 10.38
C ASP A 169 -1.08 5.85 11.87
N LEU A 170 -0.45 4.83 12.46
CA LEU A 170 -0.65 4.44 13.86
C LEU A 170 0.33 5.09 14.85
N LEU A 171 1.57 5.34 14.43
CA LEU A 171 2.67 5.76 15.32
C LEU A 171 3.34 7.08 14.89
N ALA A 172 2.92 7.69 13.77
CA ALA A 172 3.60 8.83 13.14
C ALA A 172 5.07 8.58 12.74
N LEU A 173 5.49 7.31 12.63
CA LEU A 173 6.86 6.92 12.30
C LEU A 173 7.05 6.63 10.81
N ASP A 174 8.13 7.16 10.24
CA ASP A 174 8.52 6.95 8.86
C ASP A 174 9.58 5.87 8.73
N VAL A 175 9.15 4.65 8.38
CA VAL A 175 9.98 3.43 8.43
C VAL A 175 10.18 2.79 7.06
N ASN A 176 11.41 2.35 6.78
CA ASN A 176 11.69 1.48 5.63
C ASN A 176 11.36 0.02 6.00
N ALA A 177 10.15 -0.44 5.66
CA ALA A 177 9.73 -1.84 5.86
C ALA A 177 10.71 -2.88 5.25
N GLY A 178 11.52 -2.49 4.26
CA GLY A 178 12.56 -3.33 3.66
C GLY A 178 13.77 -3.64 4.54
N SER A 179 13.93 -2.96 5.67
CA SER A 179 14.95 -3.29 6.67
C SER A 179 14.67 -4.61 7.41
N TRP A 180 13.43 -5.11 7.34
CA TRP A 180 12.99 -6.34 8.01
C TRP A 180 12.27 -7.32 7.07
N LEU A 181 11.38 -6.81 6.22
CA LEU A 181 10.51 -7.63 5.39
C LEU A 181 11.12 -7.92 4.01
N PRO A 182 11.04 -9.17 3.51
CA PRO A 182 11.46 -9.50 2.14
C PRO A 182 10.59 -8.79 1.10
N LEU A 183 11.05 -8.77 -0.15
CA LEU A 183 10.26 -8.23 -1.26
C LEU A 183 9.00 -9.08 -1.49
N ASP A 184 7.86 -8.41 -1.64
CA ASP A 184 6.57 -9.07 -1.86
C ASP A 184 6.49 -9.77 -3.22
N GLN A 185 5.84 -10.95 -3.24
CA GLN A 185 5.53 -11.68 -4.47
C GLN A 185 4.50 -10.91 -5.29
N LYS A 186 4.71 -10.83 -6.61
CA LYS A 186 3.77 -10.21 -7.54
C LYS A 186 2.94 -11.25 -8.28
N SER A 187 1.62 -11.07 -8.28
CA SER A 187 0.68 -11.84 -9.08
C SER A 187 -0.15 -10.88 -9.95
N ALA A 188 -0.33 -11.19 -11.23
CA ALA A 188 -0.94 -10.30 -12.23
C ALA A 188 -0.36 -8.86 -12.25
N ASN A 189 0.92 -8.70 -11.88
CA ASN A 189 1.65 -7.43 -11.66
C ASN A 189 1.31 -6.63 -10.38
N PHE A 190 0.42 -7.14 -9.52
CA PHE A 190 0.07 -6.56 -8.23
C PHE A 190 0.78 -7.29 -7.07
N ASP A 191 1.18 -6.56 -6.03
CA ASP A 191 1.87 -7.06 -4.83
C ASP A 191 0.95 -7.16 -3.59
N ASN A 192 -0.37 -7.01 -3.79
CA ASN A 192 -1.41 -7.05 -2.75
C ASN A 192 -2.50 -8.12 -2.96
N ILE A 193 -2.24 -9.12 -3.82
CA ILE A 193 -3.16 -10.25 -4.02
C ILE A 193 -2.97 -11.28 -2.90
N ALA A 194 -3.99 -11.46 -2.07
CA ALA A 194 -3.95 -12.32 -0.88
C ALA A 194 -3.46 -13.76 -1.18
N ASP A 195 -3.90 -14.35 -2.28
CA ASP A 195 -3.51 -15.72 -2.70
C ASP A 195 -2.00 -15.85 -3.02
N ALA A 196 -1.31 -14.73 -3.29
CA ALA A 196 0.13 -14.66 -3.51
C ALA A 196 0.93 -14.24 -2.26
N GLN A 197 0.25 -13.95 -1.15
CA GLN A 197 0.83 -13.37 0.07
C GLN A 197 0.84 -14.36 1.26
N ALA A 198 1.11 -15.64 0.99
CA ALA A 198 1.24 -16.66 2.04
C ALA A 198 2.19 -16.24 3.17
N LEU A 199 1.77 -16.46 4.42
CA LEU A 199 2.55 -16.13 5.62
C LEU A 199 3.37 -17.35 6.07
N SER A 200 4.69 -17.32 5.85
CA SER A 200 5.60 -18.33 6.41
C SER A 200 5.97 -18.01 7.86
N PRO A 201 6.43 -19.00 8.66
CA PRO A 201 6.96 -18.75 10.01
C PRO A 201 8.10 -17.72 10.01
N THR A 202 9.03 -17.82 9.05
CA THR A 202 10.14 -16.87 8.87
C THR A 202 9.69 -15.45 8.55
N LEU A 203 8.57 -15.29 7.85
CA LEU A 203 7.99 -13.98 7.57
C LEU A 203 7.28 -13.41 8.80
N LEU A 204 6.60 -14.26 9.60
CA LEU A 204 6.04 -13.87 10.88
C LEU A 204 7.13 -13.39 11.85
N GLU A 205 8.25 -14.11 11.95
CA GLU A 205 9.44 -13.68 12.71
C GLU A 205 9.95 -12.31 12.23
N ALA A 206 10.00 -12.08 10.91
CA ALA A 206 10.39 -10.77 10.35
C ALA A 206 9.43 -9.63 10.76
N TYR A 207 8.11 -9.87 10.78
CA TYR A 207 7.15 -8.88 11.31
C TYR A 207 7.32 -8.64 12.82
N LEU A 208 7.63 -9.67 13.61
CA LEU A 208 7.85 -9.52 15.05
C LEU A 208 9.15 -8.75 15.34
N ASN A 209 10.22 -9.00 14.58
CA ASN A 209 11.46 -8.25 14.65
C ASN A 209 11.27 -6.78 14.23
N ALA A 210 10.49 -6.52 13.18
CA ALA A 210 10.09 -5.17 12.78
C ALA A 210 9.29 -4.48 13.89
N ALA A 211 8.27 -5.14 14.44
CA ALA A 211 7.44 -4.60 15.50
C ALA A 211 8.25 -4.29 16.78
N ALA A 212 9.21 -5.13 17.16
CA ALA A 212 10.12 -4.87 18.27
C ALA A 212 10.97 -3.60 18.03
N ALA A 213 11.65 -3.52 16.88
CA ALA A 213 12.47 -2.36 16.53
C ALA A 213 11.65 -1.06 16.47
N ILE A 214 10.49 -1.10 15.84
CA ILE A 214 9.59 0.07 15.70
C ILE A 214 8.98 0.47 17.04
N SER A 215 8.71 -0.49 17.94
CA SER A 215 8.26 -0.17 19.32
C SER A 215 9.34 0.58 20.09
N SER A 216 10.62 0.19 19.96
CA SER A 216 11.75 0.94 20.52
C SER A 216 11.87 2.35 19.91
N MET A 217 11.56 2.52 18.62
CA MET A 217 11.52 3.84 17.99
C MET A 217 10.37 4.71 18.51
N ALA A 218 9.21 4.12 18.84
CA ALA A 218 8.03 4.84 19.30
C ALA A 218 8.09 5.27 20.78
N PHE A 219 8.70 4.44 21.64
CA PHE A 219 8.74 4.66 23.09
C PHE A 219 10.10 5.11 23.64
N GLY A 220 11.17 4.91 22.88
CA GLY A 220 12.54 5.02 23.37
C GLY A 220 12.98 3.88 24.29
N ASP A 221 14.28 3.77 24.51
CA ASP A 221 14.92 2.95 25.54
C ASP A 221 15.83 3.84 26.40
N ARG A 222 15.44 4.05 27.65
CA ARG A 222 16.22 4.81 28.65
C ARG A 222 17.62 4.24 28.92
N ASN A 223 17.89 2.99 28.52
CA ASN A 223 19.17 2.31 28.68
C ASN A 223 19.94 2.25 27.35
N ALA A 224 19.49 2.97 26.32
CA ALA A 224 20.15 3.02 25.03
C ALA A 224 21.62 3.48 25.19
N PRO A 225 22.56 2.87 24.44
CA PRO A 225 23.94 3.30 24.45
C PRO A 225 24.06 4.71 23.85
N ALA A 226 24.98 5.52 24.40
CA ALA A 226 25.42 6.73 23.72
C ALA A 226 26.17 6.33 22.44
N VAL A 227 25.59 6.66 21.28
CA VAL A 227 26.11 6.34 19.96
C VAL A 227 26.04 7.58 19.09
N ASP A 228 27.17 7.95 18.51
CA ASP A 228 27.26 9.10 17.60
C ASP A 228 26.63 8.72 16.25
N HIS A 229 25.63 9.49 15.82
CA HIS A 229 24.95 9.30 14.54
C HIS A 229 25.30 10.39 13.54
N ALA A 230 25.45 9.98 12.29
CA ALA A 230 26.46 10.50 11.40
C ALA A 230 25.90 10.69 9.99
N TYR A 231 25.66 11.94 9.58
CA TYR A 231 25.03 12.26 8.29
C TYR A 231 25.85 13.31 7.53
N THR A 232 26.17 13.01 6.28
CA THR A 232 27.04 13.82 5.40
C THR A 232 26.25 14.39 4.23
N VAL A 233 26.37 15.70 3.97
CA VAL A 233 25.96 16.30 2.68
C VAL A 233 27.09 16.09 1.66
N PRO A 234 26.84 15.45 0.50
CA PRO A 234 27.86 15.31 -0.53
C PRO A 234 28.24 16.66 -1.15
N GLY A 235 29.53 16.92 -1.38
CA GLY A 235 30.01 18.19 -1.96
C GLY A 235 29.61 18.49 -3.42
N TYR A 236 28.76 17.66 -4.04
CA TYR A 236 28.09 17.95 -5.31
C TYR A 236 26.64 18.43 -5.14
N VAL A 237 26.08 18.38 -3.93
CA VAL A 237 24.81 19.02 -3.60
C VAL A 237 25.08 20.52 -3.49
N SER A 238 24.29 21.32 -4.20
CA SER A 238 24.44 22.77 -4.17
C SER A 238 24.09 23.31 -2.78
N GLN A 239 24.83 24.34 -2.36
CA GLN A 239 24.64 25.07 -1.10
C GLN A 239 24.61 26.57 -1.40
N HIS A 240 24.12 26.96 -2.58
CA HIS A 240 24.09 28.36 -2.99
C HIS A 240 23.04 29.16 -2.20
N PRO A 241 23.20 30.49 -2.06
CA PRO A 241 22.28 31.34 -1.30
C PRO A 241 20.82 31.36 -1.78
N TRP A 242 20.53 30.86 -2.98
CA TRP A 242 19.19 30.77 -3.56
C TRP A 242 18.58 29.36 -3.49
N ASP A 243 19.33 28.35 -3.02
CA ASP A 243 18.85 26.98 -2.89
C ASP A 243 18.33 26.76 -1.47
N HIS A 244 17.04 26.41 -1.36
CA HIS A 244 16.40 26.02 -0.11
C HIS A 244 16.34 24.48 -0.01
N VAL A 245 16.58 23.95 1.18
CA VAL A 245 16.43 22.51 1.47
C VAL A 245 15.05 22.27 2.06
N ASP A 246 14.23 21.47 1.37
CA ASP A 246 12.85 21.18 1.78
C ASP A 246 12.79 20.66 3.23
N GLY A 247 12.11 21.44 4.08
CA GLY A 247 11.96 21.13 5.50
C GLY A 247 12.86 21.89 6.45
N ALA A 248 13.86 22.62 5.96
CA ALA A 248 14.62 23.57 6.78
C ALA A 248 13.76 24.82 7.11
N PRO A 249 14.08 25.59 8.17
CA PRO A 249 13.38 26.83 8.49
C PRO A 249 13.38 27.85 7.34
N HIS A 250 12.33 28.67 7.24
CA HIS A 250 12.29 29.72 6.22
C HIS A 250 13.38 30.78 6.45
N GLY A 251 14.16 31.07 5.41
CA GLY A 251 15.27 32.01 5.46
C GLY A 251 16.65 31.36 5.59
N THR A 252 16.72 30.05 5.85
CA THR A 252 17.97 29.30 5.67
C THR A 252 18.30 29.11 4.18
N ARG A 253 19.57 28.78 3.91
CA ARG A 253 20.14 28.60 2.57
C ARG A 253 21.07 27.38 2.61
N GLY A 254 20.95 26.46 1.66
CA GLY A 254 21.63 25.16 1.77
C GLY A 254 21.26 24.42 3.07
N GLY A 255 22.22 23.69 3.63
CA GLY A 255 22.07 22.90 4.85
C GLY A 255 21.74 21.42 4.60
N ILE A 256 21.31 20.74 5.66
CA ILE A 256 20.87 19.35 5.72
C ILE A 256 19.53 19.23 6.47
N VAL A 257 18.71 18.28 6.03
CA VAL A 257 17.50 17.79 6.73
C VAL A 257 17.47 16.28 6.51
N VAL A 258 17.36 15.44 7.56
CA VAL A 258 17.39 13.95 7.41
C VAL A 258 16.18 13.24 8.05
N ASP A 259 16.22 11.92 8.33
CA ASP A 259 15.34 11.21 9.29
C ASP A 259 16.16 10.38 10.34
N HIS A 260 15.71 10.33 11.61
CA HIS A 260 16.48 9.89 12.80
C HIS A 260 15.54 9.68 13.97
N VAL A 261 15.89 8.71 14.81
CA VAL A 261 15.14 8.35 16.01
C VAL A 261 16.05 8.62 17.20
N PHE A 262 15.70 9.61 18.01
CA PHE A 262 16.33 9.81 19.31
C PHE A 262 16.00 8.61 20.20
N PRO A 263 16.99 7.85 20.68
CA PRO A 263 16.71 6.61 21.39
C PRO A 263 16.20 6.82 22.81
N ALA A 264 16.36 8.00 23.43
CA ALA A 264 15.92 8.27 24.80
C ALA A 264 15.55 9.75 25.00
N ASP A 265 14.79 10.04 26.07
CA ASP A 265 14.72 11.38 26.63
C ASP A 265 16.07 11.69 27.30
N ALA A 266 16.89 12.54 26.70
CA ALA A 266 18.26 12.80 27.15
C ALA A 266 18.77 14.18 26.72
N GLU A 267 19.93 14.57 27.26
CA GLU A 267 20.69 15.72 26.77
C GLU A 267 21.58 15.29 25.59
N TYR A 268 21.40 15.94 24.45
CA TYR A 268 22.15 15.69 23.21
C TYR A 268 23.07 16.87 22.88
N VAL A 269 24.24 16.56 22.33
CA VAL A 269 25.17 17.54 21.77
C VAL A 269 25.23 17.35 20.27
N PHE A 270 25.00 18.42 19.52
CA PHE A 270 25.12 18.42 18.07
C PHE A 270 26.49 19.01 17.72
N GLU A 271 27.28 18.28 16.92
CA GLU A 271 28.53 18.77 16.35
C GLU A 271 28.39 18.99 14.84
N ILE A 272 28.90 20.11 14.34
CA ILE A 272 28.81 20.48 12.93
C ILE A 272 30.22 20.72 12.43
N ALA A 273 30.61 19.99 11.38
CA ALA A 273 31.90 20.13 10.71
C ALA A 273 31.66 20.60 9.27
N LEU A 274 32.29 21.71 8.92
CA LEU A 274 32.12 22.38 7.64
C LEU A 274 33.39 22.25 6.78
N SER A 275 33.21 22.00 5.50
CA SER A 275 34.32 21.78 4.55
C SER A 275 34.78 23.06 3.85
N SER A 276 33.92 24.09 3.76
CA SER A 276 34.21 25.37 3.14
C SER A 276 33.16 26.43 3.48
N GLY A 277 33.51 27.71 3.30
CA GLY A 277 32.61 28.86 3.45
C GLY A 277 33.34 30.08 4.04
N SER A 278 32.73 31.26 3.91
CA SER A 278 33.41 32.56 4.05
C SER A 278 33.22 33.31 5.38
N ASN A 279 32.33 32.84 6.28
CA ASN A 279 31.87 33.60 7.44
C ASN A 279 31.44 35.05 7.10
N SER A 280 30.58 35.19 6.08
CA SER A 280 29.99 36.49 5.78
C SER A 280 28.86 36.81 6.77
N ARG A 281 28.29 38.01 6.72
CA ARG A 281 27.22 38.38 7.66
C ARG A 281 25.95 37.58 7.36
N PHE A 282 25.29 37.13 8.42
CA PHE A 282 24.08 36.29 8.36
C PHE A 282 24.34 34.89 7.77
N GLU A 283 25.51 34.30 8.06
CA GLU A 283 25.88 32.93 7.69
C GLU A 283 25.92 31.96 8.88
N ASP A 284 25.46 32.40 10.06
CA ASP A 284 25.31 31.59 11.26
C ASP A 284 24.40 30.38 11.03
N ILE A 285 24.64 29.30 11.77
CA ILE A 285 24.02 28.00 11.55
C ILE A 285 22.78 27.88 12.43
N ASP A 286 21.62 27.75 11.79
CA ASP A 286 20.33 27.60 12.46
C ASP A 286 20.05 26.12 12.71
N LEU A 287 20.27 25.67 13.94
CA LEU A 287 19.91 24.32 14.37
C LEU A 287 18.47 24.34 14.89
N SER A 288 17.58 23.63 14.20
CA SER A 288 16.15 23.55 14.55
C SER A 288 15.71 22.11 14.79
N ILE A 289 14.72 21.88 15.67
CA ILE A 289 14.01 20.60 15.85
C ILE A 289 12.54 20.79 15.50
N ASP A 290 11.92 19.90 14.73
CA ASP A 290 10.51 20.01 14.25
C ASP A 290 10.12 21.37 13.63
N GLY A 291 11.12 22.11 13.10
CA GLY A 291 10.97 23.45 12.55
C GLY A 291 11.09 24.59 13.58
N GLU A 292 11.24 24.28 14.87
CA GLU A 292 11.53 25.23 15.96
C GLU A 292 13.05 25.34 16.17
N ARG A 293 13.60 26.57 16.14
CA ARG A 293 15.05 26.76 16.37
C ARG A 293 15.45 26.48 17.82
N ILE A 294 16.32 25.49 18.02
CA ILE A 294 16.89 25.16 19.33
C ILE A 294 18.25 25.82 19.60
N ALA A 295 19.05 26.10 18.57
CA ALA A 295 20.30 26.84 18.70
C ALA A 295 20.59 27.69 17.46
N LEU A 296 21.35 28.77 17.67
CA LEU A 296 22.01 29.51 16.59
C LEU A 296 23.50 29.49 16.91
N LEU A 297 24.29 28.87 16.04
CA LEU A 297 25.71 28.67 16.24
C LEU A 297 26.49 29.61 15.33
N GLU A 298 27.43 30.37 15.90
CA GLU A 298 28.28 31.28 15.12
C GLU A 298 29.05 30.48 14.06
N TYR A 299 28.97 30.88 12.79
CA TYR A 299 29.75 30.22 11.76
C TYR A 299 31.23 30.48 12.01
N GLU A 300 31.99 29.43 12.32
CA GLU A 300 33.38 29.55 12.75
C GLU A 300 34.33 28.93 11.73
N SER A 301 34.80 29.73 10.76
CA SER A 301 35.73 29.25 9.71
C SER A 301 36.97 28.58 10.32
N GLY A 302 37.24 27.34 9.91
CA GLY A 302 38.34 26.53 10.40
C GLY A 302 39.05 25.79 9.26
N PRO A 303 40.10 25.01 9.55
CA PRO A 303 40.67 24.10 8.57
C PRO A 303 39.59 23.12 8.11
N ALA A 304 39.44 22.96 6.79
CA ALA A 304 38.69 21.85 6.23
C ALA A 304 39.34 20.54 6.71
N GLY A 305 38.52 19.61 7.23
CA GLY A 305 39.02 18.32 7.69
C GLY A 305 39.61 17.46 6.56
N GLY A 306 40.20 16.34 6.95
CA GLY A 306 40.52 15.25 6.02
C GLY A 306 39.27 14.54 5.49
N ALA A 307 39.48 13.59 4.58
CA ALA A 307 38.49 12.78 3.86
C ALA A 307 37.38 12.14 4.73
N ASP A 308 37.64 12.03 6.02
CA ASP A 308 36.91 11.35 7.07
C ASP A 308 36.47 12.30 8.20
N GLY A 309 36.47 13.61 7.92
CA GLY A 309 36.13 14.67 8.87
C GLY A 309 37.23 14.99 9.88
N ARG A 310 38.30 14.19 9.95
CA ARG A 310 39.34 14.34 10.97
C ARG A 310 40.13 15.62 10.77
N GLY A 311 40.26 16.40 11.84
CA GLY A 311 40.95 17.70 11.81
C GLY A 311 40.08 18.86 11.31
N ALA A 312 38.79 18.64 11.02
CA ALA A 312 37.84 19.75 10.89
C ALA A 312 37.67 20.44 12.25
N ARG A 313 37.41 21.76 12.25
CA ARG A 313 36.88 22.43 13.45
C ARG A 313 35.42 22.03 13.62
N LEU A 314 35.10 21.41 14.75
CA LEU A 314 33.75 21.05 15.15
C LEU A 314 33.13 22.23 15.90
N ILE A 315 32.04 22.78 15.35
CA ILE A 315 31.16 23.72 16.04
C ILE A 315 30.20 22.85 16.86
N ARG A 316 30.00 23.16 18.14
CA ARG A 316 29.20 22.32 19.06
C ARG A 316 28.11 23.13 19.75
N THR A 317 26.95 22.51 19.99
CA THR A 317 25.98 23.04 20.95
C THR A 317 26.46 22.81 22.38
N GLU A 318 25.90 23.57 23.33
CA GLU A 318 25.74 23.08 24.70
C GLU A 318 24.81 21.83 24.70
N PRO A 319 24.75 21.04 25.79
CA PRO A 319 23.80 19.95 25.90
C PRO A 319 22.35 20.47 25.84
N ILE A 320 21.55 19.92 24.93
CA ILE A 320 20.14 20.30 24.72
C ILE A 320 19.26 19.10 25.07
N LEU A 321 18.25 19.30 25.93
CA LEU A 321 17.29 18.26 26.27
C LEU A 321 16.38 17.97 25.07
N VAL A 322 16.45 16.75 24.54
CA VAL A 322 15.59 16.29 23.43
C VAL A 322 14.85 15.03 23.88
N ARG A 323 13.61 14.88 23.39
CA ARG A 323 12.78 13.70 23.70
C ARG A 323 13.16 12.50 22.83
N ALA A 324 12.79 11.30 23.27
CA ALA A 324 12.83 10.11 22.44
C ALA A 324 11.90 10.23 21.21
N GLY A 325 12.15 9.40 20.20
CA GLY A 325 11.32 9.25 19.01
C GLY A 325 11.88 9.92 17.75
N GLN A 326 11.11 9.84 16.67
CA GLN A 326 11.39 10.53 15.41
C GLN A 326 10.85 11.97 15.46
N GLN A 327 11.70 12.95 15.14
CA GLN A 327 11.40 14.41 15.17
C GLN A 327 11.79 15.02 13.81
N ARG A 328 11.88 16.36 13.61
CA ARG A 328 12.75 17.07 12.61
C ARG A 328 14.05 17.53 13.26
N VAL A 329 15.17 17.58 12.53
CA VAL A 329 16.24 18.57 12.72
C VAL A 329 16.74 19.02 11.35
N ALA A 330 17.17 20.27 11.30
CA ALA A 330 17.86 20.89 10.18
C ALA A 330 19.04 21.71 10.69
N ALA A 331 20.09 21.82 9.88
CA ALA A 331 21.31 22.60 10.13
C ALA A 331 21.93 23.11 8.82
#